data_AF-A0A7S2WST7-F1
#
_entry.id   AF-A0A7S2WST7-F1
#
_cell.length_a   1.000
_cell.length_b   1.000
_cell.length_c   1.000
_cell.angle_alpha   90.00
_cell.angle_beta   90.00
_cell.angle_gamma   90.00
#
_symmetry.space_group_name_H-M   'P 1'
#
loop_
_entity.id
_entity.type
_entity.pdbx_description
1 polymer ?
#
loop_
_entity_poly.entity_id
_entity_poly.type
_entity_poly.pdbx_seq_one_letter_code
_entity_poly.pdbx_strand_id
1 'polypeptide(L)'
;ALQQEGREDLRRRSRELRKEVSRRERKVFEELLQSCNVVACTCVGAASRALQKQDFDLCVIDEAGMALEASCWLPLLRSRRAVLAGDHLQLPPTIKSDAAAAGGLSRTMFQRLLETHGEDVSRMLTVQYRMHESICGWSSAYLYNSRLTSAASVRHHTLVDLPGLAEPACEDDSLVTSPLVLLDTAGCEMQEDSHGVDGSGA
;
A
#
# COMPACT_ATOMS: atom_id res chain seq x y z
N ALA A 1 49.94 -5.58 -25.47
CA ALA A 1 49.87 -7.02 -25.14
C ALA A 1 49.72 -7.24 -23.63
N LEU A 2 50.78 -7.07 -22.81
CA LEU A 2 50.75 -7.35 -21.35
C LEU A 2 49.65 -6.60 -20.55
N GLN A 3 49.35 -5.34 -20.88
CA GLN A 3 48.25 -4.59 -20.23
C GLN A 3 46.84 -5.06 -20.64
N GLN A 4 46.70 -5.68 -21.82
CA GLN A 4 45.42 -6.25 -22.28
C GLN A 4 45.17 -7.62 -21.65
N GLU A 5 46.19 -8.50 -21.59
CA GLU A 5 46.09 -9.80 -20.90
C GLU A 5 45.74 -9.63 -19.42
N GLY A 6 46.39 -8.69 -18.70
CA GLY A 6 46.07 -8.43 -17.30
C GLY A 6 44.62 -7.93 -17.08
N ARG A 7 44.06 -7.17 -18.02
CA ARG A 7 42.66 -6.73 -17.98
C ARG A 7 41.69 -7.87 -18.25
N GLU A 8 42.03 -8.80 -19.14
CA GLU A 8 41.21 -9.97 -19.44
C GLU A 8 41.20 -10.97 -18.27
N ASP A 9 42.34 -11.21 -17.64
CA ASP A 9 42.44 -12.03 -16.43
C ASP A 9 41.66 -11.44 -15.25
N LEU A 10 41.76 -10.12 -15.03
CA LEU A 10 40.94 -9.43 -14.02
C LEU A 10 39.44 -9.57 -14.30
N ARG A 11 39.01 -9.45 -15.56
CA ARG A 11 37.62 -9.66 -15.98
C ARG A 11 37.17 -11.10 -15.76
N ARG A 12 38.02 -12.09 -16.07
CA ARG A 12 37.72 -13.51 -15.82
C ARG A 12 37.54 -13.78 -14.34
N ARG A 13 38.48 -13.32 -13.50
CA ARG A 13 38.44 -13.49 -12.05
C ARG A 13 37.25 -12.77 -11.42
N SER A 14 36.90 -11.58 -11.90
CA SER A 14 35.68 -10.87 -11.48
C SER A 14 34.40 -11.66 -11.82
N ARG A 15 34.32 -12.27 -13.01
CA ARG A 15 33.18 -13.12 -13.40
C ARG A 15 33.09 -14.37 -12.54
N GLU A 16 34.21 -15.01 -12.23
CA GLU A 16 34.27 -16.19 -11.35
C GLU A 16 33.81 -15.84 -9.93
N LEU A 17 34.35 -14.76 -9.34
CA LEU A 17 33.95 -14.29 -8.02
C LEU A 17 32.45 -13.93 -7.98
N ARG A 18 31.91 -13.27 -9.00
CA ARG A 18 30.47 -12.97 -9.09
C ARG A 18 29.62 -14.24 -9.11
N LYS A 19 30.02 -15.25 -9.89
CA LYS A 19 29.33 -16.56 -9.92
C LYS A 19 29.37 -17.24 -8.56
N GLU A 20 30.51 -17.18 -7.87
CA GLU A 20 30.67 -17.77 -6.56
C GLU A 20 29.80 -17.07 -5.51
N VAL A 21 29.78 -15.73 -5.50
CA VAL A 21 28.91 -14.93 -4.63
C VAL A 21 27.46 -15.30 -4.86
N SER A 22 26.97 -15.26 -6.11
CA SER A 22 25.57 -15.61 -6.40
C SER A 22 25.20 -17.05 -6.01
N ARG A 23 26.15 -17.99 -6.11
CA ARG A 23 25.93 -19.38 -5.68
C ARG A 23 25.78 -19.47 -4.15
N ARG A 24 26.65 -18.77 -3.41
CA ARG A 24 26.64 -18.74 -1.94
C ARG A 24 25.39 -18.03 -1.42
N GLU A 25 25.05 -16.88 -1.97
CA GLU A 25 23.83 -16.12 -1.65
C GLU A 25 22.58 -16.98 -1.84
N ARG A 26 22.47 -17.67 -2.98
CA ARG A 26 21.33 -18.57 -3.23
C ARG A 26 21.23 -19.67 -2.18
N LYS A 27 22.34 -20.28 -1.80
CA LYS A 27 22.34 -21.36 -0.80
C LYS A 27 21.85 -20.84 0.56
N VAL A 28 22.37 -19.70 1.01
CA VAL A 28 21.93 -19.05 2.25
C VAL A 28 20.44 -18.72 2.18
N PHE A 29 19.96 -18.20 1.05
CA PHE A 29 18.55 -17.88 0.89
C PHE A 29 17.65 -19.12 0.91
N GLU A 30 18.06 -20.21 0.25
CA GLU A 30 17.33 -21.49 0.28
C GLU A 30 17.24 -22.06 1.71
N GLU A 31 18.33 -22.01 2.48
CA GLU A 31 18.36 -22.44 3.88
C GLU A 31 17.46 -21.57 4.77
N LEU A 32 17.50 -20.24 4.60
CA LEU A 32 16.64 -19.32 5.34
C LEU A 32 15.16 -19.55 5.03
N LEU A 33 14.81 -19.68 3.75
CA LEU A 33 13.42 -19.93 3.34
C LEU A 33 12.86 -21.21 3.96
N GLN A 34 13.65 -22.28 4.03
CA GLN A 34 13.22 -23.54 4.64
C GLN A 34 12.97 -23.41 6.16
N SER A 35 13.62 -22.46 6.82
CA SER A 35 13.45 -22.20 8.26
C SER A 35 12.32 -21.21 8.58
N CYS A 36 11.79 -20.51 7.57
CA CYS A 36 10.80 -19.46 7.75
C CYS A 36 9.37 -20.00 7.60
N ASN A 37 8.51 -19.72 8.60
CA ASN A 37 7.08 -20.01 8.52
C ASN A 37 6.31 -18.98 7.68
N VAL A 38 6.84 -17.75 7.58
CA VAL A 38 6.22 -16.63 6.86
C VAL A 38 7.27 -15.96 5.99
N VAL A 39 6.93 -15.72 4.73
CA VAL A 39 7.77 -15.01 3.76
C VAL A 39 7.00 -13.79 3.28
N ALA A 40 7.52 -12.60 3.56
CA ALA A 40 6.94 -11.34 3.12
C ALA A 40 7.67 -10.80 1.88
N CYS A 41 6.90 -10.41 0.86
CA CYS A 41 7.42 -9.76 -0.34
C CYS A 41 6.31 -8.94 -1.01
N THR A 42 6.69 -8.05 -1.94
CA THR A 42 5.71 -7.40 -2.81
C THR A 42 5.10 -8.41 -3.80
N CYS A 43 3.92 -8.13 -4.36
CA CYS A 43 3.30 -9.02 -5.37
C CYS A 43 4.26 -9.35 -6.52
N VAL A 44 4.98 -8.35 -7.04
CA VAL A 44 6.00 -8.57 -8.07
C VAL A 44 7.21 -9.34 -7.53
N GLY A 45 7.61 -9.09 -6.29
CA GLY A 45 8.67 -9.81 -5.59
C GLY A 45 8.41 -11.32 -5.48
N ALA A 46 7.15 -11.75 -5.44
CA ALA A 46 6.77 -13.16 -5.46
C ALA A 46 7.20 -13.92 -6.74
N ALA A 47 7.49 -13.19 -7.83
CA ALA A 47 8.06 -13.75 -9.05
C ALA A 47 9.58 -13.99 -8.98
N SER A 48 10.24 -13.62 -7.88
CA SER A 48 11.69 -13.80 -7.69
C SER A 48 12.12 -15.25 -7.91
N ARG A 49 13.27 -15.44 -8.56
CA ARG A 49 13.92 -16.75 -8.73
C ARG A 49 14.16 -17.47 -7.41
N ALA A 50 14.33 -16.70 -6.34
CA ALA A 50 14.57 -17.23 -5.01
C ALA A 50 13.34 -17.98 -4.46
N LEU A 51 12.13 -17.61 -4.89
CA LEU A 51 10.86 -18.23 -4.48
C LEU A 51 10.35 -19.26 -5.50
N GLN A 52 11.04 -19.47 -6.62
CA GLN A 52 10.55 -20.31 -7.71
C GLN A 52 10.22 -21.75 -7.31
N LYS A 53 10.94 -22.30 -6.33
CA LYS A 53 10.80 -23.68 -5.85
C LYS A 53 9.98 -23.81 -4.56
N GLN A 54 9.33 -22.72 -4.14
CA GLN A 54 8.54 -22.70 -2.92
C GLN A 54 7.06 -22.62 -3.28
N ASP A 55 6.28 -23.51 -2.66
CA ASP A 55 4.82 -23.49 -2.64
C ASP A 55 4.36 -23.14 -1.23
N PHE A 56 3.25 -22.43 -1.12
CA PHE A 56 2.69 -21.95 0.14
C PHE A 56 1.27 -22.49 0.35
N ASP A 57 0.89 -22.75 1.59
CA ASP A 57 -0.48 -23.19 1.88
C ASP A 57 -1.49 -22.03 1.86
N LEU A 58 -1.01 -20.80 2.09
CA LEU A 58 -1.79 -19.57 2.17
C LEU A 58 -0.99 -18.39 1.63
N CYS A 59 -1.61 -17.62 0.73
CA CYS A 59 -1.16 -16.29 0.36
C CYS A 59 -2.01 -15.23 1.07
N VAL A 60 -1.38 -14.23 1.68
CA VAL A 60 -2.05 -13.04 2.18
C VAL A 60 -1.59 -11.86 1.35
N ILE A 61 -2.54 -11.15 0.73
CA ILE A 61 -2.27 -9.92 -0.01
C ILE A 61 -2.90 -8.77 0.76
N ASP A 62 -2.05 -7.93 1.35
CA ASP A 62 -2.47 -6.68 1.96
C ASP A 62 -2.53 -5.57 0.90
N GLU A 63 -3.32 -4.54 1.17
CA GLU A 63 -3.59 -3.42 0.24
C GLU A 63 -4.09 -3.88 -1.15
N ALA A 64 -4.87 -4.96 -1.20
CA ALA A 64 -5.39 -5.54 -2.43
C ALA A 64 -6.34 -4.61 -3.20
N GLY A 65 -6.92 -3.61 -2.52
CA GLY A 65 -7.71 -2.53 -3.13
C GLY A 65 -6.89 -1.57 -4.01
N MET A 66 -5.57 -1.50 -3.78
CA MET A 66 -4.63 -0.67 -4.54
C MET A 66 -3.80 -1.46 -5.56
N ALA A 67 -3.89 -2.80 -5.54
CA ALA A 67 -3.06 -3.66 -6.37
C ALA A 67 -3.71 -3.94 -7.75
N LEU A 68 -2.90 -3.84 -8.81
CA LEU A 68 -3.31 -4.32 -10.14
C LEU A 68 -3.58 -5.82 -10.08
N GLU A 69 -4.72 -6.25 -10.64
CA GLU A 69 -5.11 -7.66 -10.66
C GLU A 69 -4.02 -8.56 -11.24
N ALA A 70 -3.35 -8.12 -12.31
CA ALA A 70 -2.23 -8.84 -12.93
C ALA A 70 -1.08 -9.12 -11.94
N SER A 71 -0.80 -8.21 -11.02
CA SER A 71 0.27 -8.38 -10.03
C SER A 71 -0.11 -9.40 -8.95
N CYS A 72 -1.38 -9.43 -8.53
CA CYS A 72 -1.87 -10.36 -7.51
C CYS A 72 -1.76 -11.82 -7.95
N TRP A 73 -1.83 -12.12 -9.24
CA TRP A 73 -1.66 -13.48 -9.75
C TRP A 73 -0.28 -14.07 -9.44
N LEU A 74 0.77 -13.25 -9.34
CA LEU A 74 2.13 -13.72 -9.10
C LEU A 74 2.28 -14.50 -7.78
N PRO A 75 1.84 -13.99 -6.61
CA PRO A 75 1.85 -14.78 -5.38
C PRO A 75 0.72 -15.82 -5.33
N LEU A 76 -0.45 -15.55 -5.94
CA LEU A 76 -1.60 -16.48 -5.87
C LEU A 76 -1.32 -17.82 -6.54
N LEU A 77 -0.60 -17.82 -7.66
CA LEU A 77 -0.21 -19.04 -8.38
C LEU A 77 0.70 -19.96 -7.56
N ARG A 78 1.27 -19.48 -6.45
CA ARG A 78 2.13 -20.26 -5.54
C ARG A 78 1.39 -20.74 -4.30
N SER A 79 0.08 -20.53 -4.22
CA SER A 79 -0.70 -20.83 -3.02
C SER A 79 -2.00 -21.56 -3.32
N ARG A 80 -2.43 -22.42 -2.39
CA ARG A 80 -3.71 -23.13 -2.50
C ARG A 80 -4.90 -22.30 -2.07
N ARG A 81 -4.68 -21.35 -1.16
CA ARG A 81 -5.69 -20.49 -0.54
C ARG A 81 -5.16 -19.07 -0.48
N ALA A 82 -6.08 -18.11 -0.50
CA ALA A 82 -5.75 -16.70 -0.46
C ALA A 82 -6.64 -15.95 0.53
N VAL A 83 -6.06 -14.95 1.19
CA VAL A 83 -6.77 -13.91 1.92
C VAL A 83 -6.34 -12.58 1.32
N LEU A 84 -7.32 -11.79 0.89
CA LEU A 84 -7.07 -10.45 0.39
C LEU A 84 -7.61 -9.47 1.44
N ALA A 85 -6.75 -8.56 1.88
CA ALA A 85 -7.11 -7.45 2.75
C ALA A 85 -6.92 -6.14 1.99
N GLY A 86 -7.81 -5.19 2.22
CA GLY A 86 -7.76 -3.89 1.55
C GLY A 86 -9.11 -3.20 1.57
N ASP A 87 -9.14 -2.04 0.96
CA ASP A 87 -10.32 -1.20 0.88
C ASP A 87 -10.51 -0.68 -0.54
N HIS A 88 -11.63 -1.04 -1.16
CA HIS A 88 -11.98 -0.63 -2.52
C HIS A 88 -12.55 0.78 -2.60
N LEU A 89 -12.86 1.40 -1.45
CA LEU A 89 -13.37 2.77 -1.36
C LEU A 89 -12.24 3.79 -1.14
N GLN A 90 -11.00 3.31 -0.99
CA GLN A 90 -9.80 4.13 -0.93
C GLN A 90 -9.18 4.31 -2.34
N LEU A 91 -7.90 4.68 -2.40
CA LEU A 91 -7.22 4.97 -3.66
C LEU A 91 -7.19 3.73 -4.57
N PRO A 92 -7.54 3.86 -5.86
CA PRO A 92 -7.34 2.80 -6.83
C PRO A 92 -5.85 2.70 -7.24
N PRO A 93 -5.44 1.63 -7.95
CA PRO A 93 -4.11 1.55 -8.54
C PRO A 93 -3.82 2.74 -9.46
N THR A 94 -2.62 3.31 -9.35
CA THR A 94 -2.17 4.40 -10.22
C THR A 94 -1.89 3.89 -11.64
N ILE A 95 -2.67 4.39 -12.62
CA ILE A 95 -2.53 4.03 -14.02
C ILE A 95 -2.29 5.30 -14.82
N LYS A 96 -1.17 5.35 -15.57
CA LYS A 96 -0.79 6.53 -16.36
C LYS A 96 -1.59 6.68 -17.67
N SER A 97 -2.15 5.59 -18.17
CA SER A 97 -2.90 5.57 -19.43
C SER A 97 -4.40 5.55 -19.14
N ASP A 98 -5.07 6.65 -19.42
CA ASP A 98 -6.53 6.75 -19.24
C ASP A 98 -7.28 5.72 -20.08
N ALA A 99 -6.81 5.46 -21.31
CA ALA A 99 -7.36 4.41 -22.16
C ALA A 99 -7.25 3.02 -21.52
N ALA A 100 -6.12 2.70 -20.86
CA ALA A 100 -5.96 1.44 -20.15
C ALA A 100 -6.83 1.36 -18.89
N ALA A 101 -6.93 2.46 -18.14
CA ALA A 101 -7.81 2.55 -16.97
C ALA A 101 -9.28 2.33 -17.37
N ALA A 102 -9.75 3.02 -18.42
CA ALA A 102 -11.08 2.84 -18.99
C ALA A 102 -11.29 1.44 -19.59
N GLY A 103 -10.21 0.83 -20.11
CA GLY A 103 -10.19 -0.55 -20.57
C GLY A 103 -10.27 -1.60 -19.46
N GLY A 104 -10.39 -1.20 -18.18
CA GLY A 104 -10.61 -2.07 -17.04
C GLY A 104 -9.38 -2.36 -16.19
N LEU A 105 -8.21 -1.78 -16.51
CA LEU A 105 -6.99 -1.99 -15.72
C LEU A 105 -7.10 -1.42 -14.29
N SER A 106 -8.00 -0.45 -14.06
CA SER A 106 -8.27 0.14 -12.74
C SER A 106 -9.07 -0.78 -11.82
N ARG A 107 -9.81 -1.75 -12.38
CA ARG A 107 -10.60 -2.69 -11.59
C ARG A 107 -9.67 -3.69 -10.93
N THR A 108 -9.63 -3.68 -9.60
CA THR A 108 -8.77 -4.58 -8.84
C THR A 108 -9.40 -5.95 -8.64
N MET A 109 -8.55 -6.95 -8.34
CA MET A 109 -9.03 -8.28 -8.00
C MET A 109 -9.94 -8.23 -6.77
N PHE A 110 -9.62 -7.39 -5.78
CA PHE A 110 -10.41 -7.22 -4.57
C PHE A 110 -11.82 -6.72 -4.89
N GLN A 111 -11.94 -5.65 -5.69
CA GLN A 111 -13.23 -5.10 -6.13
C GLN A 111 -14.02 -6.14 -6.93
N ARG A 112 -13.39 -6.80 -7.91
CA ARG A 112 -14.06 -7.80 -8.75
C ARG A 112 -14.62 -8.97 -7.93
N LEU A 113 -13.88 -9.47 -6.95
CA LEU A 113 -14.33 -10.57 -6.09
C LEU A 113 -15.48 -10.12 -5.17
N LEU A 114 -15.40 -8.91 -4.62
CA LEU A 114 -16.47 -8.35 -3.80
C LEU A 114 -17.77 -8.17 -4.60
N GLU A 115 -17.69 -7.68 -5.83
CA GLU A 115 -18.86 -7.55 -6.72
C GLU A 115 -19.46 -8.90 -7.12
N THR A 116 -18.63 -9.93 -7.28
CA THR A 116 -19.06 -11.25 -7.76
C THR A 116 -19.67 -12.10 -6.64
N HIS A 117 -19.11 -12.03 -5.44
CA HIS A 117 -19.44 -12.93 -4.32
C HIS A 117 -20.04 -12.21 -3.11
N GLY A 118 -20.04 -10.87 -3.09
CA GLY A 118 -20.62 -10.07 -2.03
C GLY A 118 -20.07 -10.41 -0.64
N GLU A 119 -20.97 -10.46 0.33
CA GLU A 119 -20.66 -10.76 1.73
C GLU A 119 -20.44 -12.25 1.99
N ASP A 120 -20.57 -13.16 1.03
CA ASP A 120 -20.30 -14.58 1.28
C ASP A 120 -18.82 -14.85 1.54
N VAL A 121 -17.94 -14.06 0.90
CA VAL A 121 -16.48 -14.20 0.98
C VAL A 121 -15.77 -12.98 1.57
N SER A 122 -16.52 -11.93 1.92
CA SER A 122 -15.96 -10.67 2.43
C SER A 122 -16.49 -10.32 3.82
N ARG A 123 -15.65 -9.64 4.62
CA ARG A 123 -16.01 -9.13 5.94
C ARG A 123 -15.42 -7.74 6.10
N MET A 124 -16.26 -6.77 6.45
CA MET A 124 -15.82 -5.41 6.77
C MET A 124 -15.47 -5.33 8.26
N LEU A 125 -14.33 -4.72 8.58
CA LEU A 125 -14.00 -4.33 9.96
C LEU A 125 -14.73 -3.01 10.29
N THR A 126 -15.51 -3.01 11.36
CA THR A 126 -16.43 -1.91 11.69
C THR A 126 -15.97 -1.01 12.83
N VAL A 127 -14.92 -1.40 13.57
CA VAL A 127 -14.36 -0.60 14.66
C VAL A 127 -13.02 -0.03 14.24
N GLN A 128 -12.89 1.29 14.26
CA GLN A 128 -11.65 2.01 13.94
C GLN A 128 -11.02 2.62 15.19
N TYR A 129 -9.69 2.69 15.21
CA TYR A 129 -8.87 3.07 16.37
C TYR A 129 -7.99 4.29 16.11
N ARG A 130 -8.38 5.16 15.17
CA ARG A 130 -7.60 6.32 14.73
C ARG A 130 -8.32 7.65 14.93
N MET A 131 -9.54 7.77 14.43
CA MET A 131 -10.24 9.05 14.28
C MET A 131 -11.18 9.33 15.46
N HIS A 132 -11.32 10.61 15.81
CA HIS A 132 -12.44 11.13 16.62
C HIS A 132 -13.80 10.78 15.98
N GLU A 133 -14.86 10.64 16.78
CA GLU A 133 -16.19 10.24 16.27
C GLU A 133 -16.77 11.20 15.23
N SER A 134 -16.56 12.51 15.38
CA SER A 134 -17.00 13.51 14.38
C SER A 134 -16.33 13.33 13.02
N ILE A 135 -15.03 13.05 13.00
CA ILE A 135 -14.26 12.80 11.76
C ILE A 135 -14.70 11.47 11.14
N CYS A 136 -14.78 10.42 11.97
CA CYS A 136 -15.24 9.11 11.55
C CYS A 136 -16.69 9.13 11.02
N GLY A 137 -17.56 9.92 11.66
CA GLY A 137 -18.99 10.00 11.34
C GLY A 137 -19.24 10.43 9.91
N TRP A 138 -18.54 11.46 9.42
CA TRP A 138 -18.64 11.89 8.03
C TRP A 138 -18.18 10.79 7.06
N SER A 139 -16.96 10.27 7.25
CA SER A 139 -16.40 9.22 6.38
C SER A 139 -17.26 7.97 6.39
N SER A 140 -17.78 7.58 7.56
CA SER A 140 -18.66 6.43 7.70
C SER A 140 -19.97 6.60 6.95
N ALA A 141 -20.61 7.76 7.06
CA ALA A 141 -21.87 8.03 6.40
C ALA A 141 -21.69 8.09 4.87
N TYR A 142 -20.62 8.75 4.40
CA TYR A 142 -20.40 8.99 2.98
C TYR A 142 -19.87 7.75 2.23
N LEU A 143 -18.96 6.98 2.83
CA LEU A 143 -18.29 5.85 2.15
C LEU A 143 -18.79 4.49 2.62
N TYR A 144 -19.12 4.34 3.91
CA TYR A 144 -19.27 3.02 4.54
C TYR A 144 -20.68 2.71 5.06
N ASN A 145 -21.71 3.40 4.56
CA ASN A 145 -23.12 3.21 4.96
C ASN A 145 -23.35 3.26 6.47
N SER A 146 -22.66 4.17 7.16
CA SER A 146 -22.73 4.36 8.62
C SER A 146 -22.33 3.12 9.45
N ARG A 147 -21.56 2.19 8.88
CA ARG A 147 -21.12 0.96 9.57
C ARG A 147 -19.83 1.11 10.38
N LEU A 148 -19.05 2.18 10.19
CA LEU A 148 -17.78 2.40 10.87
C LEU A 148 -17.98 3.16 12.18
N THR A 149 -17.36 2.69 13.26
CA THR A 149 -17.52 3.23 14.62
C THR A 149 -16.17 3.47 15.28
N SER A 150 -16.04 4.58 16.01
CA SER A 150 -14.82 4.92 16.75
C SER A 150 -14.73 4.14 18.06
N ALA A 151 -13.58 3.49 18.29
CA ALA A 151 -13.30 2.84 19.56
C ALA A 151 -13.29 3.85 20.73
N ALA A 152 -13.63 3.39 21.93
CA ALA A 152 -13.67 4.23 23.12
C ALA A 152 -12.35 4.96 23.42
N SER A 153 -11.22 4.38 23.00
CA SER A 153 -9.88 4.96 23.17
C SER A 153 -9.61 6.19 22.31
N VAL A 154 -10.36 6.40 21.23
CA VAL A 154 -10.14 7.51 20.28
C VAL A 154 -11.37 8.37 20.06
N ARG A 155 -12.58 7.89 20.39
CA ARG A 155 -13.82 8.57 19.99
C ARG A 155 -13.93 10.03 20.45
N HIS A 156 -13.26 10.38 21.56
CA HIS A 156 -13.32 11.70 22.23
C HIS A 156 -11.96 12.41 22.29
N HIS A 157 -10.91 11.87 21.67
CA HIS A 157 -9.58 12.47 21.76
C HIS A 157 -9.47 13.75 20.91
N THR A 158 -8.76 14.73 21.43
CA THR A 158 -8.52 16.02 20.78
C THR A 158 -7.05 16.40 20.91
N LEU A 159 -6.63 17.48 20.25
CA LEU A 159 -5.23 17.91 20.35
C LEU A 159 -4.85 18.33 21.77
N VAL A 160 -5.80 18.85 22.56
CA VAL A 160 -5.55 19.25 23.97
C VAL A 160 -5.18 18.07 24.87
N ASP A 161 -5.51 16.84 24.49
CA ASP A 161 -5.13 15.64 25.24
C ASP A 161 -3.65 15.26 25.06
N LEU A 162 -2.92 15.90 24.13
CA LEU A 162 -1.53 15.59 23.85
C LEU A 162 -0.58 16.18 24.91
N PRO A 163 0.36 15.37 25.42
CA PRO A 163 1.34 15.87 26.39
C PRO A 163 2.26 16.90 25.75
N GLY A 164 2.35 18.08 26.37
CA GLY A 164 3.23 19.17 25.92
C GLY A 164 2.56 20.21 25.02
N LEU A 165 1.25 20.09 24.76
CA LEU A 165 0.50 21.23 24.21
C LEU A 165 0.26 22.25 25.34
N ALA A 166 0.47 23.53 25.06
CA ALA A 166 0.08 24.58 25.99
C ALA A 166 -1.44 24.56 26.16
N GLU A 167 -1.92 24.83 27.39
CA GLU A 167 -3.34 25.08 27.63
C GLU A 167 -3.85 26.11 26.60
N PRO A 168 -5.06 25.93 26.05
CA PRO A 168 -5.62 26.85 25.07
C PRO A 168 -5.49 28.29 25.57
N ALA A 169 -4.97 29.20 24.74
CA ALA A 169 -4.78 30.60 25.13
C ALA A 169 -6.11 31.30 25.48
N CYS A 170 -7.21 30.78 24.94
CA CYS A 170 -8.59 31.13 25.28
C CYS A 170 -9.52 29.92 25.04
N GLU A 171 -10.72 29.94 25.64
CA GLU A 171 -11.76 28.92 25.40
C GLU A 171 -12.21 28.84 23.93
N ASP A 172 -11.98 29.92 23.15
CA ASP A 172 -12.35 30.03 21.74
C ASP A 172 -11.26 29.57 20.76
N ASP A 173 -10.15 28.94 21.23
CA ASP A 173 -9.12 28.39 20.34
C ASP A 173 -9.59 27.11 19.66
N SER A 174 -10.49 27.28 18.70
CA SER A 174 -11.13 26.22 17.91
C SER A 174 -10.12 25.33 17.18
N LEU A 175 -8.90 25.82 16.92
CA LEU A 175 -7.85 25.08 16.22
C LEU A 175 -7.31 23.90 17.02
N VAL A 176 -7.33 23.99 18.36
CA VAL A 176 -6.83 22.93 19.24
C VAL A 176 -7.95 22.18 19.97
N THR A 177 -9.08 22.85 20.21
CA THR A 177 -10.22 22.30 20.95
C THR A 177 -11.20 21.53 20.07
N SER A 178 -11.36 21.90 18.79
CA SER A 178 -12.29 21.23 17.89
C SER A 178 -11.61 20.06 17.16
N PRO A 179 -12.26 18.89 17.04
CA PRO A 179 -11.76 17.80 16.21
C PRO A 179 -11.83 18.10 14.71
N LEU A 180 -12.58 19.14 14.30
CA LEU A 180 -12.74 19.52 12.90
C LEU A 180 -12.85 21.05 12.77
N VAL A 181 -12.00 21.62 11.92
CA VAL A 181 -12.01 23.04 11.58
C VAL A 181 -11.91 23.19 10.07
N LEU A 182 -12.79 24.00 9.48
CA LEU A 182 -12.73 24.38 8.07
C LEU A 182 -12.28 25.84 8.00
N LEU A 183 -11.14 26.08 7.34
CA LEU A 183 -10.67 27.42 7.02
C LEU A 183 -11.12 27.76 5.60
N ASP A 184 -12.18 28.55 5.49
CA ASP A 184 -12.70 28.99 4.19
C ASP A 184 -11.85 30.17 3.67
N THR A 185 -11.25 29.98 2.50
CA THR A 185 -10.44 31.00 1.81
C THR A 185 -11.22 31.72 0.71
N ALA A 186 -12.53 31.48 0.59
CA ALA A 186 -13.38 32.19 -0.36
C ALA A 186 -13.32 33.70 -0.11
N GLY A 187 -12.95 34.45 -1.16
CA GLY A 187 -12.79 35.90 -1.09
C GLY A 187 -11.44 36.38 -0.54
N CYS A 188 -10.48 35.49 -0.27
CA CYS A 188 -9.15 35.84 0.26
C CYS A 188 -8.07 36.06 -0.82
N GLU A 189 -8.44 36.32 -2.08
CA GLU A 189 -7.49 36.50 -3.21
C GLU A 189 -6.49 35.33 -3.44
N MET A 190 -6.78 34.15 -2.91
CA MET A 190 -5.98 32.93 -3.08
C MET A 190 -6.42 32.17 -4.35
N GLN A 191 -6.00 32.66 -5.52
CA GLN A 191 -6.35 32.05 -6.81
C GLN A 191 -5.44 30.85 -7.15
N GLU A 192 -5.98 29.86 -7.86
CA GLU A 192 -5.21 28.72 -8.36
C GLU A 192 -4.37 29.14 -9.59
N ASP A 193 -3.05 28.92 -9.53
CA ASP A 193 -2.16 29.18 -10.67
C ASP A 193 -2.37 28.12 -11.77
N SER A 194 -2.70 28.57 -12.99
CA SER A 194 -2.92 27.71 -14.15
C SER A 194 -1.65 27.06 -14.75
N HIS A 195 -0.46 27.28 -14.19
CA HIS A 195 0.84 26.92 -14.78
C HIS A 195 1.33 25.48 -14.49
N GLY A 196 0.42 24.50 -14.38
CA GLY A 196 0.75 23.14 -13.93
C GLY A 196 0.49 21.98 -14.89
N VAL A 197 -0.09 22.19 -16.08
CA VAL A 197 -0.45 21.10 -17.02
C VAL A 197 -0.20 21.48 -18.48
N ASP A 198 1.00 21.97 -18.81
CA ASP A 198 1.47 21.88 -20.21
C ASP A 198 2.23 20.56 -20.37
N GLY A 199 1.47 19.52 -20.72
CA GLY A 199 1.98 18.25 -21.21
C GLY A 199 2.61 18.38 -22.60
N SER A 200 3.66 19.19 -22.73
CA SER A 200 4.56 19.19 -23.89
C SER A 200 5.94 18.70 -23.45
N GLY A 201 6.21 17.42 -23.69
CA GLY A 201 7.49 16.81 -23.35
C GLY A 201 7.68 15.43 -23.95
N ALA A 202 8.02 15.43 -25.25
CA ALA A 202 8.70 14.40 -26.06
C ALA A 202 8.05 13.00 -26.23
#